data_AF-A0AAD6Z9K0-F1
#
_entry.id   AF-A0AAD6Z9K0-F1
#
_cell.length_a   1.000
_cell.length_b   1.000
_cell.length_c   1.000
_cell.angle_alpha   90.00
_cell.angle_beta   90.00
_cell.angle_gamma   90.00
#
_symmetry.space_group_name_H-M   'P 1'
#
loop_
_entity.id
_entity.type
_entity.pdbx_description
1 polymer ?
#
loop_
_entity_poly.entity_id
_entity_poly.type
_entity_poly.pdbx_seq_one_letter_code
_entity_poly.pdbx_strand_id
1 'polypeptide(L)'
;MVTPADALFASPAAALKDLPYHFATNMPQTPPSTPLGHKRRRTQASTTALVLIEATDLISMDDGPGSTSSSTNLLDPQPALSSPERLLQTVGQRTEPAYQRHLKNYLAWWANDQAARTTQDPTWKEVPSLPITATKVAWFLEYETTREKRKRKSAPDDSDTHAGTTVGRAGIQQAISALEHHRLNHQHEYPNDREAQTKLRDDTRIQAFESAAKHNEPKRAESAQAQKAAGTSVGQ
;
A
#
# COMPACT_ATOMS: atom_id res chain seq x y z
N MET A 1 4.65 -78.55 -13.37
CA MET A 1 5.66 -77.51 -13.66
C MET A 1 5.59 -76.50 -12.53
N VAL A 2 6.74 -76.22 -11.93
CA VAL A 2 6.93 -75.55 -10.64
C VAL A 2 6.81 -74.01 -10.78
N THR A 3 6.36 -73.39 -9.69
CA THR A 3 6.10 -71.98 -9.31
C THR A 3 7.23 -70.95 -9.63
N PRO A 4 7.19 -69.70 -9.10
CA PRO A 4 6.35 -68.54 -9.46
C PRO A 4 7.23 -67.32 -9.85
N ALA A 5 6.68 -66.29 -10.50
CA ALA A 5 7.42 -65.04 -10.75
C ALA A 5 6.86 -63.91 -9.88
N ASP A 6 7.50 -63.75 -8.73
CA ASP A 6 7.56 -62.53 -7.93
C ASP A 6 8.22 -61.41 -8.75
N ALA A 7 7.54 -60.26 -8.87
CA ALA A 7 8.14 -59.00 -9.30
C ALA A 7 7.50 -57.83 -8.55
N LEU A 8 7.95 -57.66 -7.31
CA LEU A 8 8.42 -56.38 -6.74
C LEU A 8 7.79 -55.10 -7.30
N PHE A 9 6.66 -54.67 -6.74
CA PHE A 9 6.33 -53.24 -6.69
C PHE A 9 6.90 -52.65 -5.40
N ALA A 10 8.14 -52.17 -5.49
CA ALA A 10 8.76 -51.37 -4.45
C ALA A 10 8.05 -50.01 -4.36
N SER A 11 7.48 -49.75 -3.19
CA SER A 11 7.04 -48.43 -2.73
C SER A 11 8.25 -47.54 -2.46
N PRO A 12 8.30 -46.29 -2.96
CA PRO A 12 9.16 -45.27 -2.36
C PRO A 12 8.36 -44.52 -1.28
N ALA A 13 8.33 -45.10 -0.08
CA ALA A 13 8.19 -44.32 1.13
C ALA A 13 9.55 -43.67 1.46
N ALA A 14 9.48 -42.42 1.92
CA ALA A 14 10.56 -41.61 2.49
C ALA A 14 11.46 -40.83 1.53
N ALA A 15 11.16 -39.52 1.39
CA ALA A 15 12.10 -38.45 1.74
C ALA A 15 11.41 -37.08 1.55
N LEU A 16 10.84 -36.51 2.60
CA LEU A 16 10.97 -35.10 2.95
C LEU A 16 10.41 -34.91 4.37
N LYS A 17 11.23 -35.33 5.34
CA LYS A 17 11.21 -34.73 6.67
C LYS A 17 12.00 -33.42 6.55
N ASP A 18 11.58 -32.41 7.30
CA ASP A 18 12.22 -31.10 7.49
C ASP A 18 11.72 -29.94 6.62
N LEU A 19 10.51 -29.47 6.94
CA LEU A 19 10.30 -28.03 7.11
C LEU A 19 9.67 -27.80 8.48
N PRO A 20 10.43 -27.29 9.47
CA PRO A 20 9.85 -26.93 10.74
C PRO A 20 9.08 -25.61 10.59
N TYR A 21 7.75 -25.72 10.54
CA TYR A 21 6.83 -24.61 10.79
C TYR A 21 6.93 -24.24 12.28
N HIS A 22 7.99 -23.54 12.66
CA HIS A 22 8.11 -22.95 14.00
C HIS A 22 7.20 -21.73 14.08
N PHE A 23 6.04 -21.94 14.70
CA PHE A 23 5.21 -20.87 15.27
C PHE A 23 5.96 -20.24 16.45
N ALA A 24 6.99 -19.45 16.16
CA ALA A 24 7.74 -18.72 17.18
C ALA A 24 6.88 -17.52 17.65
N THR A 25 6.14 -17.77 18.72
CA THR A 25 5.49 -16.74 19.54
C THR A 25 6.58 -15.94 20.26
N ASN A 26 7.21 -14.99 19.56
CA ASN A 26 8.19 -14.08 20.14
C ASN A 26 7.49 -12.78 20.54
N MET A 27 6.71 -12.86 21.62
CA MET A 27 6.29 -11.68 22.39
C MET A 27 7.54 -11.09 23.07
N PRO A 28 7.86 -9.80 22.91
CA PRO A 28 8.92 -9.18 23.69
C PRO A 28 8.53 -9.17 25.17
N GLN A 29 9.25 -9.95 25.98
CA GLN A 29 9.19 -9.84 27.42
C GLN A 29 9.73 -8.46 27.82
N THR A 30 8.89 -7.67 28.48
CA THR A 30 9.27 -6.42 29.12
C THR A 30 10.23 -6.70 30.29
N PRO A 31 11.40 -6.04 30.37
CA PRO A 31 12.28 -6.19 31.52
C PRO A 31 11.70 -5.49 32.77
N PRO A 32 12.03 -5.99 33.98
CA PRO A 32 11.53 -5.44 35.24
C PRO A 32 12.08 -4.03 35.51
N SER A 33 11.18 -3.19 36.02
CA SER A 33 11.44 -1.80 36.37
C SER A 33 12.30 -1.69 37.63
N THR A 34 13.52 -1.15 37.49
CA THR A 34 14.37 -0.74 38.62
C THR A 34 14.33 0.78 38.75
N PRO A 35 14.21 1.34 39.98
CA PRO A 35 13.90 2.75 40.19
C PRO A 35 15.12 3.64 39.95
N LEU A 36 14.98 4.64 39.07
CA LEU A 36 15.99 5.67 38.84
C LEU A 36 15.67 6.91 39.67
N GLY A 37 16.58 7.19 40.62
CA GLY A 37 16.60 8.37 41.45
C GLY A 37 16.76 9.67 40.66
N HIS A 38 16.25 10.73 41.28
CA HIS A 38 16.24 12.10 40.81
C HIS A 38 17.63 12.67 40.46
N LYS A 39 17.73 13.34 39.30
CA LYS A 39 18.50 14.59 39.18
C LYS A 39 17.79 15.61 38.29
N ARG A 40 17.51 16.75 38.91
CA ARG A 40 17.06 18.02 38.33
C ARG A 40 18.11 18.57 37.35
N ARG A 41 17.68 19.23 36.26
CA ARG A 41 17.80 20.69 36.02
C ARG A 41 17.83 21.06 34.53
N ARG A 42 17.16 22.19 34.28
CA ARG A 42 17.51 23.33 33.40
C ARG A 42 16.82 23.43 32.04
N THR A 43 15.92 24.41 32.02
CA THR A 43 15.52 25.34 30.95
C THR A 43 16.55 25.56 29.85
N GLN A 44 16.08 25.69 28.59
CA GLN A 44 16.21 26.91 27.78
C GLN A 44 15.04 27.03 26.78
N ALA A 45 14.63 28.27 26.56
CA ALA A 45 13.66 28.70 25.56
C ALA A 45 14.25 28.61 24.14
N SER A 46 13.40 28.48 23.12
CA SER A 46 13.77 28.89 21.76
C SER A 46 12.56 29.33 20.95
N THR A 47 12.40 30.65 20.94
CA THR A 47 12.18 31.56 19.79
C THR A 47 11.67 30.98 18.47
N THR A 48 10.51 31.53 18.08
CA THR A 48 9.94 31.84 16.77
C THR A 48 10.88 31.85 15.56
N ALA A 49 10.46 31.22 14.46
CA ALA A 49 10.80 31.65 13.10
C ALA A 49 9.63 31.33 12.13
N LEU A 50 8.87 32.37 11.81
CA LEU A 50 7.99 32.44 10.64
C LEU A 50 8.88 32.60 9.41
N VAL A 51 8.88 31.62 8.50
CA VAL A 51 9.53 31.75 7.19
C VAL A 51 8.46 32.12 6.17
N LEU A 52 8.51 33.38 5.76
CA LEU A 52 7.97 33.90 4.51
C LEU A 52 8.62 33.14 3.35
N ILE A 53 7.81 32.67 2.39
CA ILE A 53 8.33 32.29 1.06
C ILE A 53 7.99 33.45 0.13
N GLU A 54 9.03 34.19 -0.26
CA GLU A 54 9.00 35.14 -1.36
C GLU A 54 8.80 34.39 -2.68
N ALA A 55 7.87 34.90 -3.49
CA ALA A 55 7.70 34.52 -4.88
C ALA A 55 8.55 35.46 -5.74
N THR A 56 9.56 34.91 -6.39
CA THR A 56 10.18 35.49 -7.58
C THR A 56 10.16 34.43 -8.66
N ASP A 57 9.43 34.69 -9.73
CA ASP A 57 10.08 34.66 -11.03
C ASP A 57 9.35 35.55 -12.03
N LEU A 58 10.16 36.48 -12.54
CA LEU A 58 9.92 37.39 -13.64
C LEU A 58 9.93 36.59 -14.94
N ILE A 59 8.84 36.64 -15.71
CA ILE A 59 8.94 36.44 -17.16
C ILE A 59 8.28 37.64 -17.85
N SER A 60 9.19 38.42 -18.42
CA SER A 60 9.03 39.48 -19.41
C SER A 60 8.36 38.97 -20.68
N MET A 61 7.33 39.67 -21.16
CA MET A 61 7.04 39.82 -22.59
C MET A 61 6.39 41.20 -22.82
N ASP A 62 7.15 42.07 -23.48
CA ASP A 62 6.70 43.33 -24.07
C ASP A 62 6.56 43.09 -25.58
N ASP A 63 5.41 43.45 -26.15
CA ASP A 63 5.23 44.19 -27.42
C ASP A 63 3.77 44.08 -27.93
N GLY A 64 3.01 45.14 -27.69
CA GLY A 64 2.33 45.90 -28.75
C GLY A 64 1.11 45.35 -29.52
N PRO A 65 0.24 46.24 -30.04
CA PRO A 65 -1.21 46.04 -30.09
C PRO A 65 -1.82 45.94 -31.51
N GLY A 66 -3.03 45.39 -31.65
CA GLY A 66 -3.77 45.48 -32.92
C GLY A 66 -5.11 44.76 -33.01
N SER A 67 -6.18 45.55 -32.90
CA SER A 67 -7.43 45.49 -33.68
C SER A 67 -8.49 44.38 -33.52
N THR A 68 -9.60 44.84 -32.94
CA THR A 68 -10.98 44.85 -33.46
C THR A 68 -11.86 43.57 -33.49
N SER A 69 -12.95 43.72 -32.74
CA SER A 69 -14.38 43.54 -33.08
C SER A 69 -15.11 42.25 -32.68
N SER A 70 -16.06 42.49 -31.75
CA SER A 70 -17.47 42.08 -31.77
C SER A 70 -17.85 40.61 -31.78
N SER A 71 -18.47 40.14 -30.67
CA SER A 71 -19.91 39.89 -30.68
C SER A 71 -20.48 39.64 -29.28
N THR A 72 -21.68 40.17 -29.12
CA THR A 72 -22.52 40.27 -27.93
C THR A 72 -23.43 39.05 -27.74
N ASN A 73 -23.87 38.88 -26.49
CA ASN A 73 -25.03 38.11 -26.01
C ASN A 73 -24.75 36.60 -25.83
N LEU A 74 -25.21 35.92 -24.77
CA LEU A 74 -26.43 36.12 -24.01
C LEU A 74 -26.27 35.50 -22.61
N LEU A 75 -26.80 36.22 -21.63
CA LEU A 75 -26.85 35.92 -20.21
C LEU A 75 -27.70 34.66 -19.95
N ASP A 76 -27.08 33.59 -19.46
CA ASP A 76 -27.78 32.57 -18.66
C ASP A 76 -27.29 32.73 -17.20
N PRO A 77 -28.13 33.19 -16.26
CA PRO A 77 -27.77 33.18 -14.86
C PRO A 77 -27.80 31.73 -14.35
N GLN A 78 -26.63 31.08 -14.38
CA GLN A 78 -26.40 29.86 -13.61
C GLN A 78 -26.79 30.12 -12.14
N PRO A 79 -27.66 29.30 -11.52
CA PRO A 79 -27.88 29.39 -10.09
C PRO A 79 -26.54 29.10 -9.40
N ALA A 80 -26.07 30.04 -8.59
CA ALA A 80 -24.85 29.90 -7.80
C ALA A 80 -25.03 28.75 -6.80
N LEU A 81 -24.71 27.53 -7.24
CA LEU A 81 -24.64 26.36 -6.37
C LEU A 81 -23.58 26.62 -5.30
N SER A 82 -24.03 26.45 -4.06
CA SER A 82 -23.32 26.74 -2.83
C SER A 82 -21.94 26.05 -2.77
N SER A 83 -20.97 26.78 -2.18
CA SER A 83 -19.55 26.42 -2.06
C SER A 83 -19.15 25.03 -1.51
N PRO A 84 -19.94 24.22 -0.77
CA PRO A 84 -19.46 22.89 -0.34
C PRO A 84 -19.44 21.82 -1.45
N GLU A 85 -20.26 21.92 -2.49
CA GLU A 85 -20.36 20.86 -3.51
C GLU A 85 -19.16 20.83 -4.47
N ARG A 86 -18.59 22.00 -4.83
CA ARG A 86 -17.38 22.05 -5.67
C ARG A 86 -16.15 21.44 -4.98
N LEU A 87 -16.05 21.51 -3.66
CA LEU A 87 -14.95 20.91 -2.91
C LEU A 87 -15.09 19.38 -2.81
N LEU A 88 -16.31 18.86 -2.62
CA LEU A 88 -16.54 17.41 -2.61
C LEU A 88 -16.33 16.79 -4.00
N GLN A 89 -16.75 17.49 -5.07
CA GLN A 89 -16.64 16.96 -6.43
C GLN A 89 -15.20 16.94 -6.95
N THR A 90 -14.36 17.92 -6.57
CA THR A 90 -12.95 17.97 -6.99
C THR A 90 -12.04 17.02 -6.19
N VAL A 91 -12.36 16.73 -4.93
CA VAL A 91 -11.64 15.73 -4.11
C VAL A 91 -11.94 14.31 -4.60
N GLY A 92 -13.19 14.01 -4.95
CA GLY A 92 -13.57 12.72 -5.55
C GLY A 92 -12.83 12.44 -6.87
N GLN A 93 -12.76 13.44 -7.76
CA GLN A 93 -12.12 13.31 -9.07
C GLN A 93 -10.63 12.96 -9.02
N ARG A 94 -9.88 13.40 -7.99
CA ARG A 94 -8.45 13.07 -7.85
C ARG A 94 -8.19 11.77 -7.10
N THR A 95 -9.16 11.33 -6.29
CA THR A 95 -9.00 10.19 -5.39
C THR A 95 -9.41 8.89 -6.07
N GLU A 96 -10.45 8.93 -6.90
CA GLU A 96 -10.96 7.78 -7.65
C GLU A 96 -9.88 7.08 -8.50
N PRO A 97 -9.04 7.79 -9.29
CA PRO A 97 -7.96 7.13 -10.05
C PRO A 97 -6.93 6.45 -9.15
N ALA A 98 -6.67 7.01 -7.96
CA ALA A 98 -5.76 6.39 -6.99
C ALA A 98 -6.37 5.11 -6.41
N TYR A 99 -7.66 5.12 -6.08
CA TYR A 99 -8.37 3.94 -5.57
C TYR A 99 -8.43 2.82 -6.60
N GLN A 100 -8.79 3.14 -7.85
CA GLN A 100 -8.79 2.18 -8.94
C GLN A 100 -7.42 1.53 -9.16
N ARG A 101 -6.33 2.29 -9.02
CA ARG A 101 -4.98 1.73 -9.09
C ARG A 101 -4.72 0.70 -8.00
N HIS A 102 -5.10 0.98 -6.75
CA HIS A 102 -4.91 0.02 -5.65
C HIS A 102 -5.79 -1.22 -5.80
N LEU A 103 -7.02 -1.06 -6.27
CA LEU A 103 -7.90 -2.17 -6.60
C LEU A 103 -7.33 -3.06 -7.71
N LYS A 104 -6.87 -2.46 -8.81
CA LYS A 104 -6.22 -3.20 -9.92
C LYS A 104 -4.99 -3.95 -9.44
N ASN A 105 -4.18 -3.35 -8.57
CA ASN A 105 -3.02 -4.01 -7.98
C ASN A 105 -3.43 -5.22 -7.13
N TYR A 106 -4.46 -5.09 -6.29
CA TYR A 106 -5.00 -6.19 -5.50
C TYR A 106 -5.51 -7.33 -6.40
N LEU A 107 -6.31 -7.02 -7.42
CA LEU A 107 -6.86 -8.03 -8.33
C LEU A 107 -5.77 -8.77 -9.11
N ALA A 108 -4.78 -8.03 -9.64
CA ALA A 108 -3.65 -8.61 -10.34
C ALA A 108 -2.78 -9.48 -9.42
N TRP A 109 -2.54 -9.01 -8.20
CA TRP A 109 -1.83 -9.81 -7.19
C TRP A 109 -2.59 -11.09 -6.85
N TRP A 110 -3.90 -11.00 -6.60
CA TRP A 110 -4.73 -12.14 -6.24
C TRP A 110 -4.71 -13.23 -7.32
N ALA A 111 -4.88 -12.83 -8.58
CA ALA A 111 -4.82 -13.77 -9.70
C ALA A 111 -3.47 -14.50 -9.77
N ASN A 112 -2.36 -13.79 -9.55
CA ASN A 112 -1.02 -14.38 -9.53
C ASN A 112 -0.80 -15.29 -8.32
N ASP A 113 -1.28 -14.90 -7.12
CA ASP A 113 -1.21 -15.73 -5.91
C ASP A 113 -2.00 -17.03 -6.08
N GLN A 114 -3.22 -16.97 -6.62
CA GLN A 114 -4.02 -18.18 -6.88
C GLN A 114 -3.37 -19.07 -7.93
N ALA A 115 -2.85 -18.51 -9.03
CA ALA A 115 -2.13 -19.27 -10.04
C ALA A 115 -0.89 -19.97 -9.48
N ALA A 116 -0.14 -19.29 -8.59
CA ALA A 116 1.01 -19.86 -7.90
C ALA A 116 0.59 -21.03 -6.99
N ARG A 117 -0.51 -20.89 -6.24
CA ARG A 117 -1.04 -21.96 -5.38
C ARG A 117 -1.50 -23.17 -6.17
N THR A 118 -2.21 -22.96 -7.27
CA THR A 118 -2.64 -24.06 -8.17
C THR A 118 -1.46 -24.78 -8.82
N THR A 119 -0.37 -24.04 -9.12
CA THR A 119 0.87 -24.63 -9.65
C THR A 119 1.57 -25.50 -8.61
N GLN A 120 1.58 -25.05 -7.34
CA GLN A 120 2.20 -25.78 -6.22
C GLN A 120 1.36 -27.00 -5.79
N ASP A 121 0.04 -26.85 -5.80
CA ASP A 121 -0.91 -27.88 -5.44
C ASP A 121 -2.05 -27.90 -6.47
N PRO A 122 -2.03 -28.85 -7.43
CA PRO A 122 -3.10 -28.98 -8.42
C PRO A 122 -4.47 -29.31 -7.83
N THR A 123 -4.55 -29.73 -6.57
CA THR A 123 -5.83 -29.96 -5.88
C THR A 123 -6.42 -28.68 -5.26
N TRP A 124 -5.65 -27.59 -5.28
CA TRP A 124 -6.09 -26.29 -4.80
C TRP A 124 -7.28 -25.77 -5.59
N LYS A 125 -8.33 -25.36 -4.88
CA LYS A 125 -9.50 -24.72 -5.49
C LYS A 125 -9.28 -23.21 -5.50
N GLU A 126 -9.27 -22.63 -6.70
CA GLU A 126 -9.17 -21.19 -6.86
C GLU A 126 -10.30 -20.48 -6.10
N VAL A 127 -9.91 -19.52 -5.26
CA VAL A 127 -10.84 -18.67 -4.52
C VAL A 127 -11.00 -17.36 -5.29
N PRO A 128 -12.24 -16.91 -5.59
CA PRO A 128 -12.44 -15.65 -6.29
C PRO A 128 -11.95 -14.46 -5.44
N SER A 129 -11.42 -13.43 -6.11
CA SER A 129 -10.91 -12.22 -5.46
C SER A 129 -12.02 -11.39 -4.78
N LEU A 130 -13.26 -11.52 -5.26
CA LEU A 130 -14.46 -10.87 -4.75
C LEU A 130 -15.35 -11.87 -3.97
N PRO A 131 -16.14 -11.41 -2.98
CA PRO A 131 -16.11 -10.07 -2.39
C PRO A 131 -14.76 -9.76 -1.73
N ILE A 132 -14.46 -8.48 -1.57
CA ILE A 132 -13.31 -8.01 -0.79
C ILE A 132 -13.61 -8.26 0.67
N THR A 133 -12.87 -9.16 1.31
CA THR A 133 -13.03 -9.49 2.72
C THR A 133 -11.76 -9.24 3.51
N ALA A 134 -11.88 -9.08 4.82
CA ALA A 134 -10.74 -8.75 5.69
C ALA A 134 -9.61 -9.79 5.60
N THR A 135 -9.95 -11.08 5.48
CA THR A 135 -8.96 -12.15 5.35
C THR A 135 -8.16 -12.04 4.05
N LYS A 136 -8.83 -11.82 2.91
CA LYS A 136 -8.16 -11.66 1.61
C LYS A 136 -7.26 -10.43 1.60
N VAL A 137 -7.73 -9.33 2.19
CA VAL A 137 -6.96 -8.09 2.32
C VAL A 137 -5.75 -8.28 3.24
N ALA A 138 -5.88 -9.03 4.33
CA ALA A 138 -4.74 -9.33 5.21
C ALA A 138 -3.61 -10.06 4.47
N TRP A 139 -3.95 -11.07 3.64
CA TRP A 139 -2.94 -11.74 2.79
C TRP A 139 -2.30 -10.79 1.77
N PHE A 140 -3.10 -9.90 1.18
CA PHE A 140 -2.56 -8.87 0.29
C PHE A 140 -1.61 -7.92 1.00
N LEU A 141 -1.93 -7.50 2.23
CA LEU A 141 -1.09 -6.60 3.02
C LEU A 141 0.22 -7.27 3.46
N GLU A 142 0.19 -8.57 3.77
CA GLU A 142 1.39 -9.34 4.03
C GLU A 142 2.35 -9.30 2.83
N TYR A 143 1.84 -9.50 1.62
CA TYR A 143 2.61 -9.31 0.40
C TYR A 143 3.08 -7.86 0.20
N GLU A 144 2.19 -6.87 0.38
CA GLU A 144 2.54 -5.46 0.15
C GLU A 144 3.61 -4.94 1.12
N THR A 145 3.65 -5.47 2.36
CA THR A 145 4.66 -5.08 3.35
C THR A 145 6.05 -5.66 3.06
N THR A 146 6.12 -6.80 2.38
CA THR A 146 7.37 -7.48 2.02
C THR A 146 7.88 -7.08 0.65
N ARG A 147 7.00 -6.60 -0.24
CA ARG A 147 7.38 -6.22 -1.58
C ARG A 147 8.13 -4.89 -1.62
N GLU A 148 9.13 -4.85 -2.49
CA GLU A 148 9.88 -3.66 -2.83
C GLU A 148 9.08 -2.66 -3.70
N LYS A 149 9.42 -1.38 -3.57
CA LYS A 149 8.73 -0.29 -4.26
C LYS A 149 9.12 -0.24 -5.73
N ARG A 150 8.11 -0.30 -6.61
CA ARG A 150 8.31 -0.15 -8.06
C ARG A 150 8.75 1.28 -8.44
N LYS A 151 9.73 1.39 -9.34
CA LYS A 151 10.13 2.66 -9.95
C LYS A 151 9.02 3.16 -10.88
N ARG A 152 8.70 4.45 -10.83
CA ARG A 152 7.77 5.07 -11.77
C ARG A 152 8.56 5.43 -13.02
N LYS A 153 8.38 4.64 -14.09
CA LYS A 153 9.08 4.71 -15.40
C LYS A 153 10.53 4.23 -15.35
N SER A 154 10.71 2.92 -15.40
CA SER A 154 11.79 2.35 -16.20
C SER A 154 11.18 1.80 -17.49
N ALA A 155 11.98 1.68 -18.54
CA ALA A 155 11.59 1.28 -19.90
C ALA A 155 10.75 -0.03 -19.93
N PRO A 156 10.04 -0.36 -21.03
CA PRO A 156 9.02 -1.42 -21.05
C PRO A 156 9.48 -2.84 -20.66
N ASP A 157 10.78 -3.08 -20.52
CA ASP A 157 11.36 -4.37 -20.15
C ASP A 157 12.05 -4.38 -18.77
N ASP A 158 12.03 -3.24 -18.06
CA ASP A 158 12.80 -3.07 -16.84
C ASP A 158 11.84 -2.88 -15.66
N SER A 159 11.51 -4.00 -15.01
CA SER A 159 10.78 -4.01 -13.72
C SER A 159 11.69 -3.60 -12.57
N ASP A 160 12.36 -2.47 -12.80
CA ASP A 160 13.43 -1.93 -12.02
C ASP A 160 12.85 -1.51 -10.67
N THR A 161 12.99 -2.42 -9.71
CA THR A 161 12.42 -2.26 -8.38
C THR A 161 13.47 -1.57 -7.52
N HIS A 162 13.06 -0.63 -6.67
CA HIS A 162 14.01 0.03 -5.79
C HIS A 162 14.43 -0.94 -4.69
N ALA A 163 15.54 -1.64 -4.94
CA ALA A 163 16.12 -2.62 -4.05
C ALA A 163 16.25 -2.07 -2.63
N GLY A 164 15.72 -2.82 -1.66
CA GLY A 164 15.76 -2.44 -0.24
C GLY A 164 14.79 -1.34 0.19
N THR A 165 13.83 -0.92 -0.65
CA THR A 165 12.76 0.00 -0.23
C THR A 165 11.41 -0.70 -0.22
N THR A 166 10.72 -0.71 0.92
CA THR A 166 9.39 -1.33 1.07
C THR A 166 8.27 -0.30 0.90
N VAL A 167 7.04 -0.78 0.67
CA VAL A 167 5.84 0.09 0.67
C VAL A 167 5.69 0.75 2.03
N GLY A 168 5.50 2.07 2.02
CA GLY A 168 5.40 2.84 3.26
C GLY A 168 4.01 2.88 3.88
N ARG A 169 3.93 3.43 5.11
CA ARG A 169 2.66 3.58 5.84
C ARG A 169 1.56 4.21 4.99
N ALA A 170 1.87 5.30 4.29
CA ALA A 170 0.89 5.99 3.45
C ALA A 170 0.37 5.09 2.31
N GLY A 171 1.22 4.22 1.74
CA GLY A 171 0.81 3.28 0.70
C GLY A 171 -0.14 2.20 1.23
N ILE A 172 0.18 1.63 2.40
CA ILE A 172 -0.68 0.66 3.08
C ILE A 172 -2.03 1.28 3.43
N GLN A 173 -2.05 2.50 3.98
CA GLN A 173 -3.29 3.20 4.31
C GLN A 173 -4.13 3.50 3.06
N GLN A 174 -3.50 3.93 1.96
CA GLN A 174 -4.19 4.18 0.69
C GLN A 174 -4.77 2.89 0.10
N ALA A 175 -4.04 1.77 0.19
CA ALA A 175 -4.54 0.47 -0.25
C ALA A 175 -5.78 0.04 0.55
N ILE A 176 -5.73 0.13 1.88
CA ILE A 176 -6.87 -0.22 2.75
C ILE A 176 -8.07 0.67 2.42
N SER A 177 -7.88 2.00 2.34
CA SER A 177 -8.98 2.92 2.05
C SER A 177 -9.59 2.70 0.66
N ALA A 178 -8.78 2.38 -0.35
CA ALA A 178 -9.26 2.06 -1.69
C ALA A 178 -10.12 0.78 -1.72
N LEU A 179 -9.65 -0.26 -1.03
CA LEU A 179 -10.36 -1.55 -0.96
C LEU A 179 -11.64 -1.44 -0.12
N GLU A 180 -11.63 -0.65 0.96
CA GLU A 180 -12.81 -0.34 1.77
C GLU A 180 -13.85 0.45 0.95
N HIS A 181 -13.42 1.44 0.17
CA HIS A 181 -14.31 2.18 -0.73
C HIS A 181 -14.99 1.25 -1.73
N HIS A 182 -14.23 0.36 -2.37
CA HIS A 182 -14.81 -0.62 -3.28
C HIS A 182 -15.78 -1.56 -2.56
N ARG A 183 -15.41 -2.08 -1.38
CA ARG A 183 -16.28 -2.95 -0.55
C ARG A 183 -17.61 -2.27 -0.24
N LEU A 184 -17.58 -1.02 0.24
CA LEU A 184 -18.79 -0.27 0.59
C LEU A 184 -19.72 -0.07 -0.63
N ASN A 185 -19.15 0.27 -1.79
CA ASN A 185 -19.95 0.49 -3.00
C ASN A 185 -20.62 -0.80 -3.51
N HIS A 186 -19.98 -1.95 -3.32
CA HIS A 186 -20.49 -3.26 -3.78
C HIS A 186 -21.07 -4.11 -2.63
N GLN A 187 -21.24 -3.54 -1.44
CA GLN A 187 -21.69 -4.27 -0.24
C GLN A 187 -23.08 -4.89 -0.44
N HIS A 188 -23.94 -4.22 -1.22
CA HIS A 188 -25.29 -4.66 -1.53
C HIS A 188 -25.35 -5.90 -2.45
N GLU A 189 -24.27 -6.21 -3.17
CA GLU A 189 -24.17 -7.41 -4.02
C GLU A 189 -23.96 -8.69 -3.21
N TYR A 190 -23.48 -8.56 -1.97
CA TYR A 190 -23.10 -9.67 -1.10
C TYR A 190 -23.82 -9.64 0.27
N PRO A 191 -25.17 -9.58 0.32
CA PRO A 191 -25.92 -9.38 1.55
C PRO A 191 -25.76 -10.53 2.57
N ASN A 192 -25.47 -11.74 2.08
CA ASN A 192 -25.34 -12.94 2.90
C ASN A 192 -23.92 -13.16 3.45
N ASP A 193 -22.93 -12.43 2.95
CA ASP A 193 -21.52 -12.61 3.34
C ASP A 193 -21.15 -11.67 4.49
N ARG A 194 -21.21 -12.17 5.73
CA ARG A 194 -20.88 -11.39 6.94
C ARG A 194 -19.53 -10.69 6.87
N GLU A 195 -18.52 -11.36 6.30
CA GLU A 195 -17.18 -10.79 6.18
C GLU A 195 -17.13 -9.62 5.18
N ALA A 196 -17.93 -9.67 4.11
CA ALA A 196 -18.06 -8.58 3.14
C ALA A 196 -18.84 -7.38 3.71
N GLN A 197 -19.68 -7.60 4.72
CA GLN A 197 -20.45 -6.55 5.41
C GLN A 197 -19.65 -5.84 6.53
N THR A 198 -18.56 -6.45 6.99
CA THR A 198 -17.74 -5.91 8.09
C THR A 198 -16.69 -4.92 7.56
N LYS A 199 -16.44 -3.82 8.28
CA LYS A 199 -15.41 -2.85 7.89
C LYS A 199 -14.03 -3.49 7.96
N LEU A 200 -13.18 -3.23 6.96
CA LEU A 200 -11.84 -3.81 6.91
C LEU A 200 -10.97 -3.38 8.11
N ARG A 201 -11.09 -2.12 8.55
CA ARG A 201 -10.32 -1.59 9.69
C ARG A 201 -10.74 -2.14 11.06
N ASP A 202 -11.87 -2.85 11.15
CA ASP A 202 -12.30 -3.49 12.40
C ASP A 202 -11.57 -4.84 12.62
N ASP A 203 -10.97 -5.41 11.57
CA ASP A 203 -10.18 -6.64 11.67
C ASP A 203 -8.81 -6.37 12.32
N THR A 204 -8.49 -7.18 13.34
CA THR A 204 -7.27 -7.03 14.14
C THR A 204 -5.99 -7.23 13.34
N ARG A 205 -6.00 -8.06 12.29
CA ARG A 205 -4.83 -8.29 11.43
C ARG A 205 -4.51 -7.05 10.61
N ILE A 206 -5.54 -6.41 10.05
CA ILE A 206 -5.38 -5.17 9.28
C ILE A 206 -4.87 -4.04 10.18
N GLN A 207 -5.39 -3.92 11.40
CA GLN A 207 -4.88 -2.97 12.40
C GLN A 207 -3.40 -3.25 12.76
N ALA A 208 -3.03 -4.52 12.90
CA ALA A 208 -1.64 -4.91 13.16
C ALA A 208 -0.70 -4.46 12.03
N PHE A 209 -1.10 -4.61 10.76
CA PHE A 209 -0.32 -4.10 9.63
C PHE A 209 -0.20 -2.58 9.61
N GLU A 210 -1.27 -1.82 9.87
CA GLU A 210 -1.18 -0.36 9.98
C GLU A 210 -0.26 0.08 11.12
N SER A 211 -0.35 -0.60 12.27
CA SER A 211 0.51 -0.32 13.44
C SER A 211 1.98 -0.65 13.15
N ALA A 212 2.26 -1.83 12.59
CA ALA A 212 3.60 -2.25 12.20
C ALA A 212 4.22 -1.28 11.18
N ALA A 213 3.45 -0.87 10.17
CA ALA A 213 3.89 0.12 9.18
C ALA A 213 4.21 1.48 9.83
N LYS A 214 3.41 1.91 10.82
CA LYS A 214 3.67 3.13 11.59
C LYS A 214 4.96 3.05 12.40
N HIS A 215 5.22 1.92 13.05
CA HIS A 215 6.45 1.72 13.84
C HIS A 215 7.71 1.57 12.98
N ASN A 216 7.59 1.02 11.77
CA ASN A 216 8.70 0.84 10.85
C ASN A 216 9.01 2.08 10.00
N GLU A 217 8.10 3.08 9.96
CA GLU A 217 8.26 4.31 9.17
C GLU A 217 9.56 5.07 9.47
N PRO A 218 9.99 5.28 10.75
CA PRO A 218 11.23 5.98 11.04
C PRO A 218 12.46 5.24 10.49
N LYS A 219 12.55 3.93 10.73
CA LYS A 219 13.65 3.08 10.23
C LYS A 219 13.72 3.12 8.70
N ARG A 220 12.57 3.11 8.01
CA ARG A 220 12.51 3.21 6.55
C ARG A 220 12.94 4.59 6.06
N ALA A 221 12.59 5.65 6.79
CA ALA A 221 13.00 7.01 6.44
C ALA A 221 14.53 7.19 6.57
N GLU A 222 15.12 6.67 7.64
CA GLU A 222 16.57 6.65 7.85
C GLU A 222 17.30 5.86 6.76
N SER A 223 16.84 4.64 6.43
CA SER A 223 17.48 3.84 5.37
C SER A 223 17.37 4.49 4.00
N ALA A 224 16.22 5.08 3.68
CA ALA A 224 16.03 5.81 2.42
C ALA A 224 16.90 7.08 2.34
N GLN A 225 17.12 7.78 3.46
CA GLN A 225 18.03 8.92 3.53
C GLN A 225 19.49 8.48 3.37
N ALA A 226 19.90 7.40 4.03
CA ALA A 226 21.23 6.83 3.90
C ALA A 226 21.53 6.39 2.45
N GLN A 227 20.58 5.73 1.79
CA GLN A 227 20.71 5.34 0.37
C GLN A 227 20.88 6.55 -0.56
N LYS A 228 20.13 7.63 -0.32
CA LYS A 228 20.28 8.88 -1.09
C LYS A 228 21.66 9.50 -0.89
N ALA A 229 22.17 9.54 0.34
CA ALA A 229 23.49 10.08 0.66
C ALA A 229 24.63 9.25 0.03
N ALA A 230 24.49 7.91 -0.01
CA ALA A 230 25.46 7.04 -0.66
C ALA A 230 25.49 7.22 -2.19
N GLY A 231 24.33 7.42 -2.82
CA GLY A 231 24.22 7.61 -4.28
C GLY A 231 24.83 8.92 -4.80
N THR A 232 25.02 9.92 -3.93
CA THR A 232 25.65 11.21 -4.30
C THR A 232 27.18 11.19 -4.33
N SER A 233 27.83 10.07 -4.00
CA SER A 233 29.30 9.95 -3.94
C SER A 233 29.97 9.46 -5.24
N VAL A 234 29.22 8.99 -6.24
CA VAL A 234 29.78 8.46 -7.50
C VAL A 234 29.74 9.55 -8.57
N GLY A 235 30.66 10.51 -8.44
CA GLY A 235 30.75 11.65 -9.34
C GLY A 235 31.98 12.51 -9.08
N GLN A 236 33.17 11.89 -9.07
CA GLN A 236 34.46 12.56 -9.22
C GLN A 236 35.39 11.71 -10.09
#